data_AF-A0A8T5FYD9-F1
#
_entry.id   AF-A0A8T5FYD9-F1
#
_cell.length_a   1.000
_cell.length_b   1.000
_cell.length_c   1.000
_cell.angle_alpha   90.00
_cell.angle_beta   90.00
_cell.angle_gamma   90.00
#
_symmetry.space_group_name_H-M   'P 1'
#
loop_
_entity.id
_entity.type
_entity.pdbx_description
1 polymer ?
#
loop_
_entity_poly.entity_id
_entity_poly.type
_entity_poly.pdbx_seq_one_letter_code
_entity_poly.pdbx_strand_id
1 'polypeptide(L)'
;MCGIIGINSKELFTTKWAFERLKRLEYRGYDSYGYFDGQDLIKEIGHIKIHEKKDKVKSAILHTRWATHGGVTRQNAHPHKSNNKKVTIIHNGIINNYQELKDEFIKKGHKFFGQTDSEVAAHYIEEKLKEKSMKEV
;
A
#
# COMPACT_ATOMS: atom_id res chain seq x y z
N MET A 1 -9.33 7.81 -11.04
CA MET A 1 -8.15 6.98 -11.38
C MET A 1 -7.05 7.29 -10.38
N CYS A 2 -6.67 6.39 -9.47
CA CYS A 2 -5.72 6.57 -8.36
C CYS A 2 -4.35 7.25 -8.67
N GLY A 3 -3.60 7.63 -7.62
CA GLY A 3 -2.25 8.23 -7.70
C GLY A 3 -1.23 7.51 -6.81
N ILE A 4 0.02 7.38 -7.29
CA ILE A 4 1.13 6.70 -6.63
C ILE A 4 2.33 7.63 -6.52
N ILE A 5 3.01 7.61 -5.38
CA ILE A 5 4.33 8.19 -5.19
C ILE A 5 5.23 7.16 -4.51
N GLY A 6 6.40 6.93 -5.06
CA GLY A 6 7.51 6.24 -4.40
C GLY A 6 8.70 7.19 -4.31
N ILE A 7 9.29 7.30 -3.13
CA ILE A 7 10.45 8.14 -2.86
C ILE A 7 11.57 7.23 -2.35
N ASN A 8 12.74 7.34 -2.96
CA ASN A 8 13.98 6.78 -2.45
C ASN A 8 15.08 7.82 -2.66
N SER A 9 15.62 8.38 -1.59
CA SER A 9 16.47 9.57 -1.62
C SER A 9 17.76 9.36 -0.84
N LYS A 10 18.86 9.97 -1.31
CA LYS A 10 20.11 10.05 -0.57
C LYS A 10 19.98 10.98 0.65
N GLU A 11 19.24 12.07 0.46
CA GLU A 11 18.96 13.09 1.47
C GLU A 11 17.66 12.78 2.24
N LEU A 12 17.62 13.22 3.49
CA LEU A 12 16.45 13.09 4.35
C LEU A 12 15.36 14.11 3.97
N PHE A 13 14.11 13.66 3.87
CA PHE A 13 12.94 14.52 3.64
C PHE A 13 11.92 14.40 4.78
N THR A 14 11.06 15.41 4.91
CA THR A 14 10.00 15.44 5.93
C THR A 14 8.73 14.74 5.45
N THR A 15 7.95 14.17 6.36
CA THR A 15 6.62 13.62 6.05
C THR A 15 5.71 14.66 5.40
N LYS A 16 5.76 15.92 5.86
CA LYS A 16 5.03 17.05 5.28
C LYS A 16 5.31 17.23 3.79
N TRP A 17 6.59 17.28 3.42
CA TRP A 17 7.04 17.43 2.03
C TRP A 17 6.56 16.29 1.13
N ALA A 18 6.44 15.08 1.68
CA ALA A 18 5.92 13.92 0.97
C ALA A 18 4.40 14.04 0.74
N PHE A 19 3.64 14.45 1.76
CA PHE A 19 2.20 14.68 1.64
C PHE A 19 1.85 15.85 0.71
N GLU A 20 2.63 16.92 0.69
CA GLU A 20 2.45 18.03 -0.26
C GLU A 20 2.57 17.57 -1.71
N ARG A 21 3.40 16.56 -2.01
CA ARG A 21 3.48 15.94 -3.33
C ARG A 21 2.30 15.04 -3.61
N LEU A 22 1.86 14.24 -2.63
CA LEU A 22 0.68 13.40 -2.79
C LEU A 22 -0.57 14.25 -3.06
N LYS A 23 -0.69 15.41 -2.41
CA LYS A 23 -1.78 16.37 -2.63
C LYS A 23 -1.89 16.82 -4.09
N ARG A 24 -0.78 16.93 -4.82
CA ARG A 24 -0.78 17.24 -6.27
C ARG A 24 -1.44 16.14 -7.10
N LEU A 25 -1.57 14.93 -6.58
CA LEU A 25 -2.26 13.82 -7.22
C LEU A 25 -3.69 13.64 -6.69
N GLU A 26 -4.23 14.51 -5.84
CA GLU A 26 -5.56 14.32 -5.26
C GLU A 26 -6.69 14.28 -6.31
N TYR A 27 -6.53 15.01 -7.42
CA TYR A 27 -7.50 14.99 -8.52
C TYR A 27 -7.67 13.60 -9.16
N ARG A 28 -6.73 12.68 -8.91
CA ARG A 28 -6.75 11.30 -9.39
C ARG A 28 -7.64 10.40 -8.52
N GLY A 29 -7.65 10.61 -7.21
CA GLY A 29 -8.50 9.87 -6.27
C GLY A 29 -8.59 10.61 -4.94
N TYR A 30 -9.75 10.54 -4.30
CA TYR A 30 -10.07 11.33 -3.11
C TYR A 30 -10.92 10.56 -2.09
N ASP A 31 -11.14 9.25 -2.30
CA ASP A 31 -11.91 8.43 -1.35
C ASP A 31 -11.07 8.07 -0.12
N SER A 32 -9.76 7.87 -0.30
CA SER A 32 -8.82 7.58 0.78
C SER A 32 -7.38 7.78 0.33
N TYR A 33 -6.47 7.90 1.29
CA TYR A 33 -5.04 8.04 1.03
C TYR A 33 -4.20 7.37 2.11
N GLY A 34 -2.91 7.16 1.82
CA GLY A 34 -1.99 6.61 2.80
C GLY A 34 -0.52 6.83 2.50
N TYR A 35 0.29 6.50 3.49
CA TYR A 35 1.74 6.69 3.55
C TYR A 35 2.39 5.54 4.31
N PHE A 36 3.57 5.11 3.87
CA PHE A 36 4.44 4.22 4.61
C PHE A 36 5.92 4.51 4.34
N ASP A 37 6.76 4.59 5.38
CA ASP A 37 8.21 4.88 5.29
C ASP A 37 9.13 3.73 5.71
N GLY A 38 8.57 2.55 5.94
CA GLY A 38 9.30 1.41 6.49
C GLY A 38 9.00 1.15 7.97
N GLN A 39 8.55 2.16 8.71
CA GLN A 39 8.20 2.04 10.12
C GLN A 39 6.75 2.46 10.36
N ASP A 40 6.41 3.65 9.90
CA ASP A 40 5.17 4.33 10.17
C ASP A 40 4.15 4.16 9.06
N LEU A 41 2.93 3.77 9.41
CA LEU A 41 1.81 3.60 8.49
C LEU A 41 0.70 4.60 8.80
N ILE A 42 0.28 5.37 7.79
CA ILE A 42 -0.88 6.26 7.86
C ILE A 42 -1.86 5.84 6.77
N LYS A 43 -3.13 5.71 7.15
CA LYS A 43 -4.25 5.46 6.23
C LYS A 43 -5.47 6.26 6.68
N GLU A 44 -6.03 7.04 5.78
CA GLU A 44 -7.16 7.92 6.08
C GLU A 44 -8.19 7.88 4.96
N ILE A 45 -9.44 8.19 5.33
CA ILE A 45 -10.56 8.32 4.37
C ILE A 45 -10.76 9.79 4.00
N GLY A 46 -11.26 10.01 2.78
CA GLY A 46 -11.51 11.32 2.20
C GLY A 46 -10.26 12.02 1.67
N HIS A 47 -10.36 13.34 1.59
CA HIS A 47 -9.33 14.22 1.05
C HIS A 47 -8.02 14.21 1.86
N ILE A 48 -6.90 14.36 1.16
CA ILE A 48 -5.55 14.35 1.72
C ILE A 48 -5.40 15.53 2.69
N LYS A 49 -5.13 15.20 3.96
CA LYS A 49 -4.62 16.14 4.96
C LYS A 49 -3.10 16.00 5.04
N ILE A 50 -2.42 17.13 5.22
CA ILE A 50 -0.97 17.15 5.38
C ILE A 50 -0.65 16.65 6.80
N HIS A 51 0.18 15.62 6.88
CA HIS A 51 0.73 15.12 8.13
C HIS A 51 2.19 15.56 8.28
N GLU A 52 2.61 15.87 9.49
CA GLU A 52 3.97 16.27 9.80
C GLU A 52 4.47 15.48 11.01
N LYS A 53 5.58 14.76 10.83
CA LYS A 53 6.29 14.05 11.88
C LYS A 53 7.64 14.71 12.12
N LYS A 54 8.19 14.53 13.32
CA LYS A 54 9.49 15.08 13.71
C LYS A 54 10.63 14.43 12.92
N ASP A 55 10.55 13.12 12.73
CA ASP A 55 11.59 12.36 12.06
C ASP A 55 11.58 12.60 10.56
N LYS A 56 12.78 12.66 9.98
CA LYS A 56 12.97 12.68 8.54
C LYS A 56 13.35 11.28 8.07
N VAL A 57 12.94 10.94 6.85
CA VAL A 57 13.14 9.61 6.28
C VAL A 57 13.82 9.68 4.92
N LYS A 58 14.37 8.55 4.46
CA LYS A 58 15.02 8.44 3.15
C LYS A 58 14.13 7.79 2.09
N SER A 59 13.13 7.04 2.52
CA SER A 59 12.26 6.30 1.62
C SER A 59 10.82 6.33 2.12
N ALA A 60 9.87 6.47 1.21
CA ALA A 60 8.45 6.36 1.53
C ALA A 60 7.64 6.02 0.28
N ILE A 61 6.50 5.37 0.48
CA ILE A 61 5.48 5.15 -0.54
C ILE A 61 4.19 5.81 -0.10
N LEU A 62 3.49 6.43 -1.03
CA LEU A 62 2.22 7.12 -0.78
C LEU A 62 1.22 6.82 -1.88
N HIS A 63 -0.05 6.81 -1.52
CA HIS A 63 -1.13 6.49 -2.45
C HIS A 63 -2.35 7.35 -2.19
N THR A 64 -3.05 7.69 -3.28
CA THR A 64 -4.42 8.16 -3.21
C THR A 64 -5.33 7.27 -4.03
N ARG A 65 -6.46 6.89 -3.44
CA ARG A 65 -7.35 5.84 -3.93
C ARG A 65 -8.68 6.43 -4.40
N TRP A 66 -9.09 5.96 -5.58
CA TRP A 66 -10.47 5.95 -6.03
C TRP A 66 -10.96 4.51 -5.90
N ALA A 67 -11.99 4.26 -5.09
CA ALA A 67 -12.44 2.92 -4.77
C ALA A 67 -13.13 2.25 -5.99
N THR A 68 -12.66 1.06 -6.37
CA THR A 68 -13.28 0.20 -7.40
C THR A 68 -13.76 -1.12 -6.77
N HIS A 69 -12.85 -1.84 -6.11
CA HIS A 69 -13.15 -3.03 -5.31
C HIS A 69 -13.07 -2.75 -3.82
N GLY A 70 -14.11 -3.10 -3.07
CA GLY A 70 -14.20 -2.86 -1.63
C GLY A 70 -14.55 -1.42 -1.26
N GLY A 71 -15.30 -1.25 -0.17
CA GLY A 71 -15.79 0.05 0.27
C GLY A 71 -14.70 1.08 0.62
N VAL A 72 -15.13 2.32 0.86
CA VAL A 72 -14.25 3.40 1.33
C VAL A 72 -14.00 3.24 2.83
N THR A 73 -12.92 2.54 3.18
CA THR A 73 -12.52 2.29 4.57
C THR A 73 -11.01 2.46 4.73
N ARG A 74 -10.54 2.74 5.96
CA ARG A 74 -9.10 2.77 6.27
C ARG A 74 -8.41 1.44 5.97
N GLN A 75 -9.12 0.32 6.10
CA GLN A 75 -8.57 -1.01 5.83
C GLN A 75 -8.31 -1.24 4.34
N ASN A 76 -9.21 -0.74 3.48
CA ASN A 76 -9.11 -0.80 2.03
C ASN A 76 -8.22 0.29 1.43
N ALA A 77 -7.84 1.32 2.19
CA ALA A 77 -6.86 2.29 1.75
C ALA A 77 -5.48 1.62 1.60
N HIS A 78 -4.72 2.02 0.59
CA HIS A 78 -3.33 1.61 0.45
C HIS A 78 -2.44 2.38 1.44
N PRO A 79 -1.24 1.89 1.78
CA PRO A 79 -0.57 0.66 1.31
C PRO A 79 -1.08 -0.65 1.93
N HIS A 80 -1.03 -1.77 1.20
CA HIS A 80 -1.32 -3.11 1.75
C HIS A 80 -0.05 -3.81 2.21
N LYS A 81 -0.12 -4.54 3.32
CA LYS A 81 1.01 -5.29 3.91
C LYS A 81 0.75 -6.79 3.82
N SER A 82 1.80 -7.56 3.56
CA SER A 82 1.77 -9.01 3.68
C SER A 82 1.62 -9.46 5.14
N ASN A 83 1.25 -10.73 5.39
CA ASN A 83 0.99 -11.20 6.78
C ASN A 83 2.25 -11.13 7.64
N ASN A 84 3.41 -11.45 7.06
CA ASN A 84 4.71 -11.35 7.73
C ASN A 84 5.29 -9.93 7.76
N LYS A 85 4.57 -8.93 7.23
CA LYS A 85 4.95 -7.50 7.18
C LYS A 85 6.25 -7.20 6.41
N LYS A 86 6.84 -8.17 5.70
CA LYS A 86 8.06 -7.97 4.91
C LYS A 86 7.80 -7.26 3.58
N VAL A 87 6.57 -7.34 3.07
CA VAL A 87 6.17 -6.73 1.80
C VAL A 87 5.09 -5.69 2.08
N THR A 88 5.27 -4.48 1.55
CA THR A 88 4.26 -3.42 1.55
C THR A 88 4.11 -2.88 0.13
N ILE A 89 2.88 -2.80 -0.37
CA ILE A 89 2.59 -2.42 -1.76
C ILE A 89 1.56 -1.29 -1.85
N ILE A 90 1.70 -0.50 -2.92
CA ILE A 90 0.67 0.40 -3.45
C ILE A 90 0.42 0.00 -4.90
N HIS A 91 -0.82 0.11 -5.38
CA HIS A 91 -1.19 -0.39 -6.69
C HIS A 91 -2.25 0.51 -7.34
N ASN A 92 -2.07 0.72 -8.64
CA ASN A 92 -3.02 1.40 -9.52
C ASN A 92 -3.33 0.45 -10.67
N GLY A 93 -4.54 -0.06 -10.72
CA GLY A 93 -4.94 -1.07 -11.68
C GLY A 93 -6.05 -1.95 -11.11
N ILE A 94 -6.37 -3.01 -11.83
CA ILE A 94 -7.31 -4.05 -11.37
C ILE A 94 -6.63 -5.40 -11.57
N ILE A 95 -6.62 -6.23 -10.52
CA ILE A 95 -6.17 -7.62 -10.59
C ILE A 95 -7.40 -8.49 -10.88
N ASN A 96 -7.62 -8.85 -12.14
CA ASN A 96 -8.89 -9.48 -12.58
C ASN A 96 -9.14 -10.86 -11.93
N ASN A 97 -8.11 -11.62 -11.62
CA ASN A 97 -8.21 -12.94 -10.99
C ASN A 97 -7.97 -12.91 -9.47
N TYR A 98 -8.17 -11.76 -8.81
CA TYR A 98 -7.87 -11.63 -7.37
C TYR A 98 -8.68 -12.60 -6.50
N GLN A 99 -9.92 -12.94 -6.88
CA GLN A 99 -10.76 -13.83 -6.08
C GLN A 99 -10.18 -15.26 -6.06
N GLU A 100 -9.75 -15.77 -7.22
CA GLU A 100 -9.10 -17.07 -7.32
C GLU A 100 -7.81 -17.11 -6.48
N LEU A 101 -6.98 -16.09 -6.59
CA LEU A 101 -5.74 -15.96 -5.80
C LEU A 101 -6.03 -15.85 -4.30
N LYS A 102 -7.06 -15.09 -3.92
CA LYS A 102 -7.46 -14.92 -2.52
C LYS A 102 -7.89 -16.26 -1.92
N ASP A 103 -8.71 -17.03 -2.65
CA ASP A 103 -9.17 -18.34 -2.19
C ASP A 103 -8.02 -19.34 -2.08
N GLU A 104 -7.07 -19.33 -3.02
CA GLU A 104 -5.84 -20.12 -2.94
C GLU A 104 -5.02 -19.75 -1.69
N PHE A 105 -4.79 -18.46 -1.45
CA PHE A 105 -3.98 -18.00 -0.34
C PHE A 105 -4.64 -18.20 1.02
N ILE A 106 -5.96 -18.12 1.12
CA ILE A 106 -6.71 -18.49 2.34
C ILE A 106 -6.48 -19.98 2.66
N LYS A 107 -6.53 -20.87 1.67
CA LYS A 107 -6.21 -22.31 1.86
C LYS A 107 -4.79 -22.54 2.33
N LYS A 108 -3.85 -21.68 1.93
CA LYS A 108 -2.44 -21.67 2.39
C LYS A 108 -2.26 -20.98 3.76
N GLY A 109 -3.33 -20.51 4.40
CA GLY A 109 -3.30 -19.93 5.74
C GLY A 109 -3.07 -18.42 5.80
N HIS A 110 -3.11 -17.71 4.67
CA HIS A 110 -3.04 -16.25 4.67
C HIS A 110 -4.30 -15.63 5.25
N LYS A 111 -4.12 -14.54 6.00
CA LYS A 111 -5.22 -13.74 6.55
C LYS A 111 -5.37 -12.47 5.73
N PHE A 112 -6.53 -12.30 5.11
CA PHE A 112 -6.92 -11.08 4.41
C PHE A 112 -7.69 -10.17 5.34
N PHE A 113 -7.38 -8.88 5.28
CA PHE A 113 -8.00 -7.86 6.10
C PHE A 113 -8.92 -6.97 5.27
N GLY A 114 -8.57 -6.71 4.02
CA GLY A 114 -9.31 -5.89 3.09
C GLY A 114 -10.20 -6.69 2.14
N GLN A 115 -10.96 -5.91 1.38
CA GLN A 115 -11.81 -6.35 0.29
C GLN A 115 -11.20 -6.01 -1.08
N THR A 116 -10.03 -5.36 -1.10
CA THR A 116 -9.40 -4.89 -2.32
C THR A 116 -8.74 -6.05 -3.04
N ASP A 117 -8.83 -6.01 -4.36
CA ASP A 117 -8.06 -6.85 -5.27
C ASP A 117 -6.55 -6.75 -4.99
N SER A 118 -6.10 -5.55 -4.64
CA SER A 118 -4.69 -5.21 -4.48
C SER A 118 -3.99 -5.92 -3.31
N GLU A 119 -4.71 -6.31 -2.26
CA GLU A 119 -4.10 -7.02 -1.12
C GLU A 119 -3.49 -8.37 -1.54
N VAL A 120 -4.06 -9.04 -2.55
CA VAL A 120 -3.55 -10.34 -3.04
C VAL A 120 -2.13 -10.22 -3.57
N ALA A 121 -1.73 -9.06 -4.10
CA ALA A 121 -0.38 -8.84 -4.60
C ALA A 121 0.68 -8.88 -3.47
N ALA A 122 0.33 -8.37 -2.28
CA ALA A 122 1.24 -8.41 -1.14
C ALA A 122 1.49 -9.86 -0.68
N HIS A 123 0.44 -10.69 -0.66
CA HIS A 123 0.54 -12.12 -0.33
C HIS A 123 1.25 -12.93 -1.42
N TYR A 124 0.98 -12.63 -2.69
CA TYR A 124 1.65 -13.28 -3.81
C TYR A 124 3.18 -13.08 -3.75
N ILE A 125 3.63 -11.84 -3.53
CA ILE A 125 5.06 -11.54 -3.39
C ILE A 125 5.64 -12.20 -2.14
N GLU A 126 4.90 -12.23 -1.03
CA GLU A 126 5.31 -12.97 0.17
C GLU A 126 5.60 -14.45 -0.14
N GLU A 127 4.71 -15.13 -0.85
CA GLU A 127 4.88 -16.55 -1.24
C GLU A 127 6.09 -16.74 -2.15
N LYS A 128 6.30 -15.86 -3.14
CA LYS A 128 7.47 -15.94 -4.03
C LYS A 128 8.80 -15.71 -3.32
N LEU A 129 8.83 -14.86 -2.30
CA LEU A 129 10.01 -14.69 -1.47
C LEU A 129 10.30 -15.92 -0.60
N LYS A 130 9.27 -16.60 -0.08
CA LYS A 130 9.45 -17.87 0.65
C LYS A 130 9.99 -18.97 -0.27
N GLU A 131 9.39 -19.16 -1.44
CA GLU A 131 9.83 -20.14 -2.44
C GLU A 131 11.32 -19.94 -2.80
N LYS A 132 11.74 -18.69 -3.02
CA LYS A 132 13.13 -18.40 -3.35
C LYS A 132 14.08 -18.73 -2.19
N SER A 133 13.71 -18.39 -0.96
CA SER A 133 14.53 -18.70 0.22
C SER A 133 14.74 -20.20 0.45
N MET A 134 13.80 -21.05 0.03
CA MET A 134 13.93 -22.52 0.13
C MET A 134 14.77 -23.13 -1.00
N LYS A 135 14.97 -22.42 -2.11
CA LYS A 135 15.80 -22.89 -3.24
C LYS A 135 17.27 -22.51 -3.10
N GLU A 136 17.59 -21.61 -2.19
CA GLU A 136 18.96 -21.15 -1.89
C GLU A 136 19.58 -21.90 -0.69
N VAL A 137 18.90 -22.94 -0.17
CA VAL A 137 19.33 -23.80 0.95
C VAL A 137 19.62 -25.20 0.44
#